data_AF-A0A899G4K5-F1
#
_entry.id   AF-A0A899G4K5-F1
#
_cell.length_a   1.000
_cell.length_b   1.000
_cell.length_c   1.000
_cell.angle_alpha   90.00
_cell.angle_beta   90.00
_cell.angle_gamma   90.00
#
_symmetry.space_group_name_H-M   'P 1'
#
loop_
_entity.id
_entity.type
_entity.pdbx_description
1 polymer ?
#
loop_
_entity_poly.entity_id
_entity_poly.type
_entity_poly.pdbx_seq_one_letter_code
_entity_poly.pdbx_strand_id
1 'polypeptide(L)'
;MSFLNIFAFNQGDETCSPPEDSRMISGRYRVLPRRKSLLFWTSPSREHNASISTLWFEEGAYEGDLNENSTLLEGLVIAPQKKIIKRILYGFWRRLFILNILPSVLIWCAIPFPLSESADNALSPLRKKCLNFWFFLFIYYGFYNAIGLLWITKLFNLFSLNWWPASLGGAISYTFFWTFSVFLGSLIYLFSEKAEYTLTWILLTFCTMAGPIVVAFAVLRASHRHMNCHSSSHTEETFFNRTFDTHFPSSYIRFLWFCLILVIGLAAFAAGEAYARLYLKTLPHNMITVWILSYKIKSESLAWVFKLYYAMTLQIYVRNLYARLHSPQQFAVIQGASSFTVIIIVPALMTKWAYKAYLFFTKSQIDYQEYKRNSGRSFYIKTLAQNITMISFLGWVCILHFGPNKSVYPYFTFSTEVPSNDDVYSFKLTFFATLVVWASELISSFITRLIMKLFFKFEVTNEALKDMMEFPDILPAALSVCIHVLQNMLFSIIHLEFT
;
A
#
# COMPACT_ATOMS: atom_id res chain seq x y z
N MET A 1 28.75 2.52 -37.05
CA MET A 1 29.29 3.64 -36.25
C MET A 1 28.23 4.73 -36.25
N SER A 2 27.49 5.10 -35.20
CA SER A 2 27.62 4.89 -33.76
C SER A 2 26.24 5.12 -33.09
N PHE A 3 25.37 4.10 -33.09
CA PHE A 3 24.01 4.20 -32.48
C PHE A 3 23.61 2.96 -31.64
N LEU A 4 24.52 2.01 -31.43
CA LEU A 4 24.23 0.70 -30.82
C LEU A 4 24.84 0.45 -29.42
N ASN A 5 25.28 1.51 -28.73
CA ASN A 5 25.85 1.42 -27.36
C ASN A 5 24.87 1.85 -26.24
N ILE A 6 23.55 1.76 -26.49
CA ILE A 6 22.51 2.29 -25.57
C ILE A 6 22.12 1.30 -24.45
N PHE A 7 22.60 0.06 -24.50
CA PHE A 7 22.16 -1.02 -23.59
C PHE A 7 23.33 -1.77 -22.93
N ALA A 8 24.28 -1.07 -22.33
CA ALA A 8 25.32 -1.70 -21.51
C ALA A 8 24.87 -1.80 -20.05
N PHE A 9 24.75 -3.03 -19.55
CA PHE A 9 24.64 -3.34 -18.12
C PHE A 9 25.95 -4.02 -17.71
N ASN A 10 26.79 -3.34 -16.92
CA ASN A 10 28.01 -3.94 -16.38
C ASN A 10 27.68 -4.71 -15.10
N GLN A 11 27.72 -6.04 -15.21
CA GLN A 11 27.72 -6.95 -14.07
C GLN A 11 29.16 -7.05 -13.56
N GLY A 12 29.40 -6.76 -12.28
CA GLY A 12 30.68 -7.04 -11.65
C GLY A 12 30.83 -8.53 -11.43
N ASP A 13 32.01 -9.07 -11.74
CA ASP A 13 32.35 -10.48 -11.51
C ASP A 13 32.18 -10.84 -10.03
N GLU A 14 31.33 -11.83 -9.75
CA GLU A 14 31.23 -12.45 -8.43
C GLU A 14 32.38 -13.44 -8.28
N THR A 15 33.44 -13.06 -7.56
CA THR A 15 34.43 -14.03 -7.09
C THR A 15 33.79 -14.90 -6.00
N CYS A 16 33.70 -16.19 -6.29
CA CYS A 16 33.14 -17.22 -5.42
C CYS A 16 33.93 -17.28 -4.10
N SER A 17 33.28 -17.02 -2.97
CA SER A 17 33.80 -17.30 -1.62
C SER A 17 32.77 -18.14 -0.85
N PRO A 18 33.22 -19.06 0.03
CA PRO A 18 32.39 -20.14 0.57
C PRO A 18 31.40 -19.65 1.64
N PRO A 19 30.39 -20.46 2.03
CA PRO A 19 29.25 -19.99 2.78
C PRO A 19 29.54 -19.97 4.28
N GLU A 20 29.79 -18.80 4.84
CA GLU A 20 29.72 -18.59 6.29
C GLU A 20 28.67 -17.53 6.64
N ASP A 21 27.98 -17.81 7.74
CA ASP A 21 27.01 -17.01 8.49
C ASP A 21 25.57 -16.85 7.97
N SER A 22 24.68 -17.55 8.69
CA SER A 22 23.22 -17.45 8.78
C SER A 22 22.71 -16.08 9.27
N ARG A 23 23.20 -14.97 8.72
CA ARG A 23 22.65 -13.63 8.95
C ARG A 23 21.69 -13.28 7.82
N MET A 24 20.58 -12.64 8.15
CA MET A 24 19.65 -12.09 7.15
C MET A 24 20.43 -11.18 6.19
N ILE A 25 20.63 -11.65 4.96
CA ILE A 25 21.31 -10.88 3.92
C ILE A 25 20.38 -9.73 3.52
N SER A 26 20.60 -8.57 4.14
CA SER A 26 20.20 -7.27 3.61
C SER A 26 20.57 -7.22 2.13
N GLY A 27 19.55 -7.05 1.27
CA GLY A 27 19.70 -7.11 -0.18
C GLY A 27 20.86 -6.26 -0.69
N ARG A 28 21.95 -6.92 -1.07
CA ARG A 28 23.12 -6.31 -1.69
C ARG A 28 22.85 -6.18 -3.19
N TYR A 29 22.14 -5.12 -3.57
CA TYR A 29 22.01 -4.68 -4.97
C TYR A 29 22.65 -3.30 -5.09
N ARG A 30 23.70 -3.18 -5.91
CA ARG A 30 24.41 -1.91 -6.13
C ARG A 30 23.69 -1.08 -7.19
N VAL A 31 23.51 0.21 -6.87
CA VAL A 31 22.84 1.22 -7.69
C VAL A 31 23.74 1.63 -8.88
N LEU A 32 23.12 1.87 -10.04
CA LEU A 32 23.73 2.44 -11.26
C LEU A 32 24.47 3.77 -10.97
N PRO A 33 25.46 4.16 -11.80
CA PRO A 33 26.11 5.45 -11.66
C PRO A 33 25.14 6.60 -11.96
N ARG A 34 25.32 7.67 -11.19
CA ARG A 34 24.59 8.94 -11.14
C ARG A 34 24.47 9.59 -12.53
N ARG A 35 23.25 9.81 -13.04
CA ARG A 35 22.97 10.87 -14.03
C ARG A 35 22.09 11.92 -13.34
N LYS A 36 22.59 13.16 -13.23
CA LYS A 36 21.81 14.29 -12.72
C LYS A 36 20.67 14.58 -13.71
N SER A 37 19.49 13.98 -13.50
CA SER A 37 18.26 14.53 -14.07
C SER A 37 17.77 15.61 -13.11
N LEU A 38 17.79 16.86 -13.56
CA LEU A 38 17.32 18.04 -12.82
C LEU A 38 15.81 18.02 -12.54
N LEU A 39 15.07 17.00 -13.01
CA LEU A 39 13.64 16.86 -12.83
C LEU A 39 13.27 15.48 -12.28
N PHE A 40 12.71 15.53 -11.07
CA PHE A 40 11.67 14.67 -10.52
C PHE A 40 11.96 13.29 -9.94
N TRP A 41 13.05 12.56 -10.20
CA TRP A 41 13.33 11.32 -9.46
C TRP A 41 14.82 11.02 -9.39
N THR A 42 15.45 11.24 -8.23
CA THR A 42 16.78 10.69 -7.94
C THR A 42 16.62 9.53 -6.96
N SER A 43 17.16 8.36 -7.33
CA SER A 43 17.34 7.26 -6.37
C SER A 43 18.36 7.72 -5.32
N PRO A 44 18.04 7.74 -4.02
CA PRO A 44 19.05 8.01 -3.02
C PRO A 44 20.11 6.91 -3.05
N SER A 45 21.37 7.32 -2.94
CA SER A 45 22.53 6.44 -2.83
C SER A 45 22.39 5.55 -1.59
N ARG A 46 22.56 4.24 -1.78
CA ARG A 46 22.76 3.27 -0.70
C ARG A 46 24.25 3.01 -0.59
N GLU A 47 25.00 3.96 -0.01
CA GLU A 47 26.37 3.68 0.43
C GLU A 47 26.30 2.77 1.66
N HIS A 48 26.73 1.53 1.47
CA HIS A 48 26.85 0.54 2.54
C HIS A 48 28.32 0.51 2.95
N ASN A 49 28.74 1.45 3.80
CA ASN A 49 30.01 1.33 4.51
C ASN A 49 29.82 0.31 5.63
N ALA A 50 30.42 -0.85 5.45
CA ALA A 50 30.55 -1.87 6.45
C ALA A 50 31.65 -1.46 7.45
N SER A 51 31.24 -0.96 8.61
CA SER A 51 32.01 -1.03 9.87
C SER A 51 31.11 -0.71 11.07
N ILE A 52 30.25 -1.65 11.44
CA ILE A 52 29.55 -1.61 12.74
C ILE A 52 30.43 -2.32 13.76
N SER A 53 31.39 -1.59 14.32
CA SER A 53 31.99 -1.86 15.62
C SER A 53 32.96 -0.74 16.00
N THR A 54 32.47 0.48 16.29
CA THR A 54 33.13 1.54 17.13
C THR A 54 32.55 2.96 16.93
N LEU A 55 31.24 3.17 16.87
CA LEU A 55 30.68 4.54 16.80
C LEU A 55 29.47 4.70 17.75
N TRP A 56 29.76 4.62 19.05
CA TRP A 56 28.85 5.06 20.12
C TRP A 56 29.36 6.27 20.90
N PHE A 57 30.45 6.92 20.47
CA PHE A 57 30.91 8.18 21.01
C PHE A 57 31.66 8.94 19.91
N GLU A 58 30.96 9.83 19.20
CA GLU A 58 31.56 11.08 18.71
C GLU A 58 30.46 12.01 18.22
N GLU A 59 30.29 13.08 18.99
CA GLU A 59 29.48 14.25 18.71
C GLU A 59 30.30 15.10 17.72
N GLY A 60 30.05 14.97 16.41
CA GLY A 60 30.87 15.67 15.42
C GLY A 60 30.39 15.57 13.97
N ALA A 61 29.85 16.68 13.47
CA ALA A 61 29.93 17.18 12.10
C ALA A 61 29.72 16.22 10.91
N TYR A 62 28.48 16.14 10.41
CA TYR A 62 28.19 15.99 8.97
C TYR A 62 27.04 16.93 8.57
N GLU A 63 27.36 18.23 8.55
CA GLU A 63 26.62 19.24 7.80
C GLU A 63 26.82 18.99 6.29
N GLY A 64 26.03 18.07 5.75
CA GLY A 64 25.74 18.07 4.32
C GLY A 64 24.61 19.06 4.06
N ASP A 65 24.92 20.10 3.30
CA ASP A 65 24.08 21.24 2.90
C ASP A 65 22.60 20.91 2.84
N LEU A 66 21.84 21.60 3.68
CA LEU A 66 20.40 21.72 3.58
C LEU A 66 20.08 22.49 2.31
N ASN A 67 19.40 21.86 1.35
CA ASN A 67 18.42 22.64 0.60
C ASN A 67 17.21 22.80 1.53
N GLU A 68 17.27 23.81 2.40
CA GLU A 68 16.25 24.15 3.42
C GLU A 68 14.86 24.38 2.78
N ASN A 69 14.84 24.61 1.47
CA ASN A 69 13.68 24.80 0.62
C ASN A 69 13.14 23.53 -0.06
N SER A 70 13.72 22.34 0.19
CA SER A 70 13.15 21.10 -0.36
C SER A 70 11.77 20.87 0.28
N THR A 71 10.74 20.94 -0.56
CA THR A 71 9.35 20.83 -0.08
C THR A 71 9.14 19.47 0.59
N LEU A 72 8.25 19.41 1.59
CA LEU A 72 7.90 18.14 2.25
C LEU A 72 7.53 17.04 1.24
N LEU A 73 6.94 17.43 0.11
CA LEU A 73 6.56 16.52 -0.97
C LEU A 73 7.80 15.91 -1.66
N GLU A 74 8.81 16.71 -1.93
CA GLU A 74 10.07 16.26 -2.55
C GLU A 74 10.86 15.32 -1.63
N GLY A 75 11.00 15.69 -0.36
CA GLY A 75 11.80 14.95 0.61
C GLY A 75 11.11 13.75 1.29
N LEU A 76 9.79 13.62 1.14
CA LEU A 76 9.00 12.52 1.71
C LEU A 76 8.48 11.57 0.63
N VAL A 77 7.87 12.11 -0.43
CA VAL A 77 7.14 11.33 -1.43
C VAL A 77 8.02 11.01 -2.63
N ILE A 78 8.88 11.93 -3.06
CA ILE A 78 9.69 11.73 -4.27
C ILE A 78 10.96 10.96 -3.93
N ALA A 79 11.87 11.57 -3.16
CA ALA A 79 13.12 10.96 -2.73
C ALA A 79 13.18 10.96 -1.19
N PRO A 80 12.73 9.88 -0.53
CA PRO A 80 12.58 9.87 0.92
C PRO A 80 13.95 9.99 1.61
N GLN A 81 14.18 11.11 2.29
CA GLN A 81 15.42 11.35 3.01
C GLN A 81 15.31 10.90 4.47
N LYS A 82 16.30 10.14 4.95
CA LYS A 82 16.35 9.67 6.34
C LYS A 82 16.25 10.82 7.36
N LYS A 83 16.89 11.97 7.09
CA LYS A 83 16.86 13.16 7.97
C LYS A 83 15.43 13.74 8.10
N ILE A 84 14.67 13.82 7.01
CA ILE A 84 13.29 14.34 7.00
C ILE A 84 12.34 13.37 7.71
N ILE A 85 12.48 12.08 7.43
CA ILE A 85 11.66 11.04 8.08
C ILE A 85 11.91 11.04 9.58
N LYS A 86 13.18 11.10 10.01
CA LYS A 86 13.54 11.23 11.42
C LYS A 86 12.82 12.43 12.06
N ARG A 87 12.88 13.60 11.42
CA ARG A 87 12.20 14.83 11.88
C ARG A 87 10.67 14.67 12.00
N ILE A 88 10.03 13.94 11.08
CA ILE A 88 8.59 13.66 11.13
C ILE A 88 8.26 12.69 12.28
N LEU A 89 9.03 11.62 12.43
CA LEU A 89 8.74 10.54 13.38
C LEU A 89 8.99 10.90 14.84
N TYR A 90 9.94 11.82 15.13
CA TYR A 90 10.19 12.32 16.49
C TYR A 90 9.08 13.25 16.99
N GLY A 91 8.47 14.06 16.11
CA GLY A 91 7.40 14.97 16.51
C GLY A 91 6.08 14.21 16.69
N PHE A 92 5.53 14.16 17.91
CA PHE A 92 4.25 13.49 18.18
C PHE A 92 3.13 13.98 17.24
N TRP A 93 2.92 15.30 17.17
CA TRP A 93 1.90 15.92 16.33
C TRP A 93 2.14 15.74 14.83
N ARG A 94 3.41 15.87 14.39
CA ARG A 94 3.78 15.65 12.97
C ARG A 94 3.55 14.21 12.55
N ARG A 95 3.96 13.26 13.39
CA ARG A 95 3.72 11.84 13.19
C ARG A 95 2.23 11.52 13.12
N LEU A 96 1.45 12.05 14.06
CA LEU A 96 -0.01 11.83 14.09
C LEU A 96 -0.66 12.37 12.82
N PHE A 97 -0.32 13.60 12.42
CA PHE A 97 -0.83 14.23 11.22
C PHE A 97 -0.45 13.44 9.96
N ILE A 98 0.84 13.16 9.74
CA ILE A 98 1.30 12.48 8.53
C ILE A 98 0.79 11.04 8.46
N LEU A 99 0.84 10.28 9.54
CA LEU A 99 0.46 8.85 9.50
C LEU A 99 -1.05 8.61 9.57
N ASN A 100 -1.82 9.50 10.21
CA ASN A 100 -3.25 9.23 10.46
C ASN A 100 -4.18 10.19 9.70
N ILE A 101 -3.86 11.48 9.66
CA ILE A 101 -4.76 12.51 9.08
C ILE A 101 -4.52 12.64 7.57
N LEU A 102 -3.28 12.83 7.14
CA LEU A 102 -2.92 12.99 5.73
C LEU A 102 -3.52 11.89 4.81
N PRO A 103 -3.48 10.58 5.17
CA PRO A 103 -4.00 9.57 4.28
C PRO A 103 -5.53 9.52 4.20
N SER A 104 -6.28 10.27 5.01
CA SER A 104 -7.74 10.10 5.17
C SER A 104 -8.62 10.58 4.00
N VAL A 105 -8.02 11.10 2.92
CA VAL A 105 -8.69 11.45 1.65
C VAL A 105 -9.80 12.51 1.77
N LEU A 106 -9.91 13.21 2.90
CA LEU A 106 -11.00 14.16 3.16
C LEU A 106 -11.11 15.27 2.12
N ILE A 107 -9.97 15.82 1.69
CA ILE A 107 -9.91 16.89 0.69
C ILE A 107 -10.45 16.41 -0.66
N TRP A 108 -10.07 15.21 -1.10
CA TRP A 108 -10.51 14.66 -2.38
C TRP A 108 -12.02 14.43 -2.41
N CYS A 109 -12.62 13.97 -1.29
CA CYS A 109 -14.06 13.79 -1.17
C CYS A 109 -14.86 15.10 -1.17
N ALA A 110 -14.24 16.19 -0.71
CA ALA A 110 -14.87 17.50 -0.57
C ALA A 110 -14.94 18.25 -1.90
N ILE A 111 -14.21 17.82 -2.94
CA ILE A 111 -14.20 18.48 -4.25
C ILE A 111 -15.60 18.35 -4.88
N PRO A 112 -16.34 19.46 -5.10
CA PRO A 112 -17.71 19.40 -5.60
C PRO A 112 -17.75 18.85 -7.03
N PHE A 113 -18.66 17.90 -7.29
CA PHE A 113 -18.96 17.49 -8.65
C PHE A 113 -19.80 18.56 -9.37
N PRO A 114 -19.43 18.96 -10.59
CA PRO A 114 -20.30 19.74 -11.44
C PRO A 114 -21.44 18.84 -11.93
N LEU A 115 -22.64 19.09 -11.39
CA LEU A 115 -23.86 18.35 -11.68
C LEU A 115 -24.68 19.12 -12.73
N SER A 116 -25.17 18.41 -13.74
CA SER A 116 -26.10 18.93 -14.74
C SER A 116 -27.50 18.35 -14.49
N GLU A 117 -28.53 19.17 -14.70
CA GLU A 117 -29.92 18.69 -14.68
C GLU A 117 -30.22 17.99 -16.00
N SER A 118 -30.76 16.76 -15.95
CA SER A 118 -31.18 16.02 -17.13
C SER A 118 -32.45 16.67 -17.72
N ALA A 119 -32.42 17.03 -19.01
CA ALA A 119 -33.50 17.73 -19.71
C ALA A 119 -34.79 16.90 -19.85
N ASP A 120 -34.68 15.57 -19.81
CA ASP A 120 -35.78 14.66 -20.17
C ASP A 120 -36.80 14.42 -19.05
N ASN A 121 -36.55 14.91 -17.83
CA ASN A 121 -37.28 14.50 -16.62
C ASN A 121 -38.10 15.59 -15.92
N ALA A 122 -38.42 16.70 -16.60
CA ALA A 122 -39.17 17.83 -16.03
C ALA A 122 -40.56 17.46 -15.42
N LEU A 123 -41.08 16.26 -15.70
CA LEU A 123 -42.38 15.76 -15.23
C LEU A 123 -42.31 14.81 -14.01
N SER A 124 -41.13 14.35 -13.59
CA SER A 124 -41.00 13.40 -12.47
C SER A 124 -40.57 14.09 -11.16
N PRO A 125 -41.14 13.74 -9.99
CA PRO A 125 -40.80 14.39 -8.71
C PRO A 125 -39.38 14.07 -8.21
N LEU A 126 -38.70 13.09 -8.81
CA LEU A 126 -37.32 12.72 -8.51
C LEU A 126 -36.39 13.29 -9.59
N ARG A 127 -36.00 14.55 -9.41
CA ARG A 127 -35.07 15.26 -10.31
C ARG A 127 -33.71 14.56 -10.32
N LYS A 128 -33.43 13.80 -11.38
CA LYS A 128 -32.19 13.03 -11.57
C LYS A 128 -31.04 13.97 -11.96
N LYS A 129 -29.92 13.93 -11.22
CA LYS A 129 -28.73 14.79 -11.46
C LYS A 129 -27.62 13.97 -12.12
N CYS A 130 -27.16 14.40 -13.29
CA CYS A 130 -26.08 13.74 -14.02
C CYS A 130 -24.73 14.41 -13.74
N LEU A 131 -23.65 13.63 -13.78
CA LEU A 131 -22.28 14.05 -13.55
C LEU A 131 -21.61 14.47 -14.86
N ASN A 132 -20.80 15.53 -14.80
CA ASN A 132 -19.90 15.83 -15.92
C ASN A 132 -18.80 14.74 -16.04
N PHE A 133 -18.83 14.01 -17.15
CA PHE A 133 -17.89 12.93 -17.43
C PHE A 133 -16.42 13.39 -17.41
N TRP A 134 -16.10 14.50 -18.09
CA TRP A 134 -14.72 14.96 -18.22
C TRP A 134 -14.11 15.38 -16.88
N PHE A 135 -14.92 16.03 -16.03
CA PHE A 135 -14.50 16.36 -14.67
C PHE A 135 -14.21 15.10 -13.85
N PHE A 136 -15.11 14.11 -13.92
CA PHE A 136 -14.90 12.81 -13.27
C PHE A 136 -13.61 12.14 -13.78
N LEU A 137 -13.39 12.09 -15.09
CA LEU A 137 -12.24 11.42 -15.70
C LEU A 137 -10.90 12.05 -15.27
N PHE A 138 -10.77 13.38 -15.38
CA PHE A 138 -9.48 14.03 -15.11
C PHE A 138 -9.22 14.25 -13.62
N ILE A 139 -10.23 14.65 -12.85
CA ILE A 139 -10.05 15.06 -11.44
C ILE A 139 -10.27 13.88 -10.48
N TYR A 140 -11.31 13.08 -10.67
CA TYR A 140 -11.58 11.98 -9.76
C TYR A 140 -10.78 10.73 -10.15
N TYR A 141 -11.05 10.19 -11.33
CA TYR A 141 -10.38 8.99 -11.83
C TYR A 141 -8.88 9.22 -12.05
N GLY A 142 -8.49 10.35 -12.64
CA GLY A 142 -7.09 10.70 -12.90
C GLY A 142 -6.24 10.73 -11.63
N PHE A 143 -6.72 11.36 -10.54
CA PHE A 143 -5.99 11.36 -9.26
C PHE A 143 -5.97 9.99 -8.58
N TYR A 144 -7.09 9.25 -8.62
CA TYR A 144 -7.15 7.88 -8.10
C TYR A 144 -6.11 6.97 -8.80
N ASN A 145 -6.05 7.03 -10.13
CA ASN A 145 -5.10 6.27 -10.93
C ASN A 145 -3.65 6.71 -10.70
N ALA A 146 -3.39 8.01 -10.57
CA ALA A 146 -2.05 8.53 -10.23
C ALA A 146 -1.55 7.95 -8.89
N ILE A 147 -2.38 7.99 -7.86
CA ILE A 147 -1.99 7.49 -6.54
C ILE A 147 -1.76 5.97 -6.56
N GLY A 148 -2.58 5.21 -7.30
CA GLY A 148 -2.35 3.78 -7.54
C GLY A 148 -1.00 3.49 -8.20
N LEU A 149 -0.66 4.25 -9.25
CA LEU A 149 0.63 4.12 -9.95
C LEU A 149 1.82 4.53 -9.06
N LEU A 150 1.63 5.54 -8.21
CA LEU A 150 2.62 5.98 -7.23
C LEU A 150 2.87 4.89 -6.18
N TRP A 151 1.80 4.24 -5.70
CA TRP A 151 1.93 3.11 -4.79
C TRP A 151 2.75 1.96 -5.38
N ILE A 152 2.43 1.53 -6.61
CA ILE A 152 3.21 0.49 -7.31
C ILE A 152 4.66 0.91 -7.47
N THR A 153 4.92 2.14 -7.91
CA THR A 153 6.28 2.66 -8.06
C THR A 153 7.06 2.59 -6.74
N LYS A 154 6.42 2.90 -5.61
CA LYS A 154 7.04 2.78 -4.28
C LYS A 154 7.25 1.35 -3.82
N LEU A 155 6.39 0.41 -4.21
CA LEU A 155 6.64 -1.02 -3.98
C LEU A 155 7.87 -1.53 -4.74
N PHE A 156 8.05 -1.10 -6.00
CA PHE A 156 9.23 -1.43 -6.79
C PHE A 156 10.52 -0.85 -6.16
N ASN A 157 10.46 0.40 -5.69
CA ASN A 157 11.59 1.02 -4.96
C ASN A 157 11.93 0.26 -3.67
N LEU A 158 10.94 -0.22 -2.92
CA LEU A 158 11.16 -1.05 -1.74
C LEU A 158 11.85 -2.38 -2.08
N PHE A 159 11.60 -2.91 -3.26
CA PHE A 159 12.30 -4.07 -3.80
C PHE A 159 13.64 -3.71 -4.48
N SER A 160 14.05 -2.43 -4.43
CA SER A 160 15.25 -1.89 -5.08
C SER A 160 15.29 -2.12 -6.60
N LEU A 161 14.13 -2.14 -7.25
CA LEU A 161 13.98 -2.27 -8.70
C LEU A 161 13.36 -1.01 -9.30
N ASN A 162 13.90 -0.58 -10.43
CA ASN A 162 13.25 0.40 -11.29
C ASN A 162 12.49 -0.33 -12.37
N TRP A 163 11.20 -0.05 -12.52
CA TRP A 163 10.35 -0.71 -13.52
C TRP A 163 10.39 -0.02 -14.90
N TRP A 164 10.94 1.19 -14.98
CA TRP A 164 11.05 1.96 -16.22
C TRP A 164 12.39 1.73 -16.95
N PRO A 165 12.43 1.86 -18.29
CA PRO A 165 13.69 1.83 -19.04
C PRO A 165 14.56 3.06 -18.74
N ALA A 166 15.87 2.86 -18.70
CA ALA A 166 16.84 3.91 -18.37
C ALA A 166 16.84 5.09 -19.36
N SER A 167 16.40 4.86 -20.61
CA SER A 167 16.30 5.88 -21.65
C SER A 167 15.16 6.87 -21.43
N LEU A 168 14.04 6.42 -20.88
CA LEU A 168 12.82 7.21 -20.73
C LEU A 168 12.77 7.94 -19.38
N GLY A 169 13.37 7.35 -18.34
CA GLY A 169 13.32 7.89 -16.98
C GLY A 169 11.95 7.68 -16.29
N GLY A 170 11.95 7.81 -14.96
CA GLY A 170 10.80 7.47 -14.12
C GLY A 170 9.62 8.42 -14.30
N ALA A 171 9.87 9.73 -14.35
CA ALA A 171 8.80 10.74 -14.50
C ALA A 171 8.04 10.57 -15.82
N ILE A 172 8.76 10.41 -16.92
CA ILE A 172 8.14 10.29 -18.25
C ILE A 172 7.34 8.99 -18.34
N SER A 173 7.90 7.89 -17.83
CA SER A 173 7.21 6.59 -17.83
C SER A 173 5.95 6.65 -16.97
N TYR A 174 6.02 7.27 -15.79
CA TYR A 174 4.87 7.47 -14.92
C TYR A 174 3.77 8.30 -15.60
N THR A 175 4.13 9.46 -16.16
CA THR A 175 3.17 10.34 -16.85
C THR A 175 2.57 9.64 -18.06
N PHE A 176 3.37 8.87 -18.81
CA PHE A 176 2.87 8.08 -19.95
C PHE A 176 1.82 7.04 -19.55
N PHE A 177 2.08 6.24 -18.52
CA PHE A 177 1.09 5.25 -18.04
C PHE A 177 -0.16 5.93 -17.48
N TRP A 178 0.00 7.07 -16.83
CA TRP A 178 -1.13 7.86 -16.33
C TRP A 178 -1.98 8.45 -17.47
N THR A 179 -1.37 9.11 -18.46
CA THR A 179 -2.10 9.68 -19.62
C THR A 179 -2.70 8.59 -20.48
N PHE A 180 -2.01 7.47 -20.67
CA PHE A 180 -2.53 6.31 -21.41
C PHE A 180 -3.79 5.74 -20.75
N SER A 181 -3.80 5.65 -19.41
CA SER A 181 -4.99 5.24 -18.66
C SER A 181 -6.18 6.18 -18.88
N VAL A 182 -5.94 7.49 -18.74
CA VAL A 182 -6.97 8.51 -18.92
C VAL A 182 -7.51 8.51 -20.35
N PHE A 183 -6.63 8.31 -21.34
CA PHE A 183 -7.01 8.14 -22.73
C PHE A 183 -7.84 6.87 -22.96
N LEU A 184 -7.48 5.74 -22.35
CA LEU A 184 -8.29 4.53 -22.45
C LEU A 184 -9.66 4.72 -21.77
N GLY A 185 -9.71 5.48 -20.68
CA GLY A 185 -10.95 5.90 -20.03
C GLY A 185 -11.85 6.76 -20.92
N SER A 186 -11.29 7.70 -21.70
CA SER A 186 -12.07 8.48 -22.66
C SER A 186 -12.57 7.62 -23.82
N LEU A 187 -11.80 6.64 -24.29
CA LEU A 187 -12.26 5.67 -25.29
C LEU A 187 -13.41 4.81 -24.76
N ILE A 188 -13.35 4.35 -23.50
CA ILE A 188 -14.44 3.57 -22.90
C ILE A 188 -15.74 4.36 -22.92
N TYR A 189 -15.70 5.66 -22.60
CA TYR A 189 -16.89 6.51 -22.63
C TYR A 189 -17.44 6.72 -24.04
N LEU A 190 -16.57 6.95 -25.03
CA LEU A 190 -16.99 7.24 -26.40
C LEU A 190 -17.52 6.00 -27.14
N PHE A 191 -17.03 4.80 -26.82
CA PHE A 191 -17.31 3.57 -27.58
C PHE A 191 -18.09 2.50 -26.81
N SER A 192 -18.28 2.64 -25.49
CA SER A 192 -18.87 1.59 -24.66
C SER A 192 -19.84 2.14 -23.61
N GLU A 193 -21.05 1.61 -23.57
CA GLU A 193 -22.09 1.93 -22.55
C GLU A 193 -21.69 1.51 -21.12
N LYS A 194 -20.54 0.85 -20.95
CA LYS A 194 -20.06 0.34 -19.65
C LYS A 194 -19.44 1.42 -18.73
N ALA A 195 -19.47 2.69 -19.13
CA ALA A 195 -18.91 3.79 -18.35
C ALA A 195 -19.62 3.99 -17.00
N GLU A 196 -20.89 3.63 -16.90
CA GLU A 196 -21.70 3.76 -15.66
C GLU A 196 -21.28 2.78 -14.56
N TYR A 197 -20.63 1.67 -14.90
CA TYR A 197 -20.18 0.69 -13.91
C TYR A 197 -18.86 1.10 -13.27
N THR A 198 -18.86 1.31 -11.96
CA THR A 198 -17.65 1.60 -11.15
C THR A 198 -16.56 0.53 -11.32
N LEU A 199 -16.95 -0.73 -11.48
CA LEU A 199 -16.04 -1.85 -11.71
C LEU A 199 -15.19 -1.68 -12.97
N THR A 200 -15.71 -1.07 -14.03
CA THR A 200 -14.96 -0.81 -15.27
C THR A 200 -13.72 0.05 -14.98
N TRP A 201 -13.89 1.09 -14.17
CA TRP A 201 -12.84 2.04 -13.81
C TRP A 201 -11.83 1.44 -12.84
N ILE A 202 -12.30 0.66 -11.86
CA ILE A 202 -11.41 -0.08 -10.93
C ILE A 202 -10.57 -1.08 -11.71
N LEU A 203 -11.17 -1.82 -12.65
CA LEU A 203 -10.46 -2.77 -13.51
C LEU A 203 -9.44 -2.04 -14.42
N LEU A 204 -9.81 -0.88 -14.94
CA LEU A 204 -8.89 -0.05 -15.72
C LEU A 204 -7.66 0.37 -14.90
N THR A 205 -7.86 0.85 -13.67
CA THR A 205 -6.77 1.18 -12.75
C THR A 205 -5.94 -0.03 -12.35
N PHE A 206 -6.55 -1.20 -12.19
CA PHE A 206 -5.82 -2.45 -11.97
C PHE A 206 -4.91 -2.77 -13.17
N CYS A 207 -5.41 -2.66 -14.41
CA CYS A 207 -4.63 -2.89 -15.61
C CYS A 207 -3.44 -1.93 -15.72
N THR A 208 -3.62 -0.67 -15.34
CA THR A 208 -2.56 0.34 -15.40
C THR A 208 -1.50 0.12 -14.33
N MET A 209 -1.92 -0.30 -13.13
CA MET A 209 -1.03 -0.71 -12.04
C MET A 209 -0.26 -2.00 -12.34
N ALA A 210 -0.83 -2.90 -13.14
CA ALA A 210 -0.14 -4.09 -13.64
C ALA A 210 0.89 -3.77 -14.74
N GLY A 211 0.71 -2.66 -15.46
CA GLY A 211 1.61 -2.17 -16.52
C GLY A 211 3.10 -2.18 -16.13
N PRO A 212 3.50 -1.52 -15.01
CA PRO A 212 4.86 -1.58 -14.47
C PRO A 212 5.45 -2.98 -14.32
N ILE A 213 4.63 -3.97 -13.94
CA ILE A 213 5.04 -5.37 -13.79
C ILE A 213 5.41 -5.96 -15.15
N VAL A 214 4.56 -5.72 -16.15
CA VAL A 214 4.78 -6.21 -17.52
C VAL A 214 6.04 -5.59 -18.11
N VAL A 215 6.25 -4.29 -17.92
CA VAL A 215 7.46 -3.59 -18.38
C VAL A 215 8.70 -4.14 -17.67
N ALA A 216 8.67 -4.26 -16.34
CA ALA A 216 9.80 -4.81 -15.59
C ALA A 216 10.14 -6.24 -16.03
N PHE A 217 9.12 -7.08 -16.26
CA PHE A 217 9.31 -8.43 -16.78
C PHE A 217 9.89 -8.44 -18.20
N ALA A 218 9.41 -7.55 -19.09
CA ALA A 218 9.91 -7.42 -20.45
C ALA A 218 11.38 -6.97 -20.48
N VAL A 219 11.74 -5.97 -19.67
CA VAL A 219 13.12 -5.47 -19.52
C VAL A 219 14.06 -6.57 -19.02
N LEU A 220 13.65 -7.31 -18.00
CA LEU A 220 14.45 -8.42 -17.46
C LEU A 220 14.61 -9.56 -18.45
N ARG A 221 13.54 -9.91 -19.18
CA ARG A 221 13.60 -10.95 -20.22
C ARG A 221 14.50 -10.55 -21.39
N ALA A 222 14.48 -9.28 -21.79
CA ALA A 222 15.37 -8.76 -22.82
C ALA A 222 16.84 -8.85 -22.38
N SER A 223 17.15 -8.43 -21.15
CA SER A 223 18.50 -8.51 -20.57
C SER A 223 19.04 -9.96 -20.53
N HIS A 224 18.22 -10.91 -20.10
CA HIS A 224 18.61 -12.32 -20.06
C HIS A 224 18.90 -12.91 -21.45
N ARG A 225 18.19 -12.46 -22.50
CA ARG A 225 18.46 -12.92 -23.87
C ARG A 225 19.82 -12.46 -24.37
N HIS A 226 20.25 -11.24 -24.02
CA HIS A 226 21.57 -10.73 -24.40
C HIS A 226 22.71 -11.45 -23.69
N MET A 227 22.53 -11.84 -22.42
CA MET A 227 23.53 -12.60 -21.65
C MET A 227 23.76 -14.01 -22.24
N ASN A 228 22.70 -14.70 -22.66
CA ASN A 228 22.81 -15.99 -23.36
C ASN A 228 23.39 -15.88 -24.77
N CYS A 229 23.21 -14.73 -25.44
CA CYS A 229 23.70 -14.50 -26.80
C CYS A 229 25.20 -14.19 -26.85
N HIS A 230 25.77 -13.63 -25.78
CA HIS A 230 27.19 -13.29 -25.70
C HIS A 230 28.06 -14.45 -25.17
N SER A 231 27.46 -15.46 -24.53
CA SER A 231 28.18 -16.66 -24.08
C SER A 231 28.41 -17.70 -25.19
N SER A 232 27.95 -17.45 -26.42
CA SER A 232 28.01 -18.42 -27.52
C SER A 232 29.07 -18.10 -28.58
N SER A 233 30.05 -17.21 -28.31
CA SER A 233 31.02 -16.77 -29.32
C SER A 233 32.49 -17.02 -28.99
N HIS A 234 32.81 -17.94 -28.08
CA HIS A 234 34.13 -18.57 -28.07
C HIS A 234 34.01 -20.00 -27.55
N THR A 235 34.41 -20.93 -28.42
CA THR A 235 34.65 -22.36 -28.18
C THR A 235 33.41 -23.24 -28.20
N GLU A 236 33.05 -23.63 -29.43
CA GLU A 236 32.48 -24.93 -29.78
C GLU A 236 33.12 -26.10 -28.99
N GLU A 237 32.32 -27.16 -28.81
CA GLU A 237 32.72 -28.53 -28.43
C GLU A 237 32.98 -28.84 -26.95
N THR A 238 31.94 -28.78 -26.11
CA THR A 238 31.73 -29.74 -24.98
C THR A 238 30.27 -29.76 -24.48
N PHE A 239 29.33 -29.20 -25.26
CA PHE A 239 28.03 -28.73 -24.76
C PHE A 239 26.88 -29.75 -24.82
N PHE A 240 27.14 -31.03 -25.06
CA PHE A 240 26.08 -32.07 -25.02
C PHE A 240 25.87 -32.68 -23.63
N ASN A 241 26.72 -32.34 -22.64
CA ASN A 241 26.64 -32.85 -21.27
C ASN A 241 26.19 -31.81 -20.24
N ARG A 242 25.70 -30.65 -20.67
CA ARG A 242 24.96 -29.75 -19.79
C ARG A 242 23.51 -30.22 -19.79
N THR A 243 23.24 -31.22 -18.95
CA THR A 243 21.92 -31.43 -18.36
C THR A 243 21.25 -30.08 -18.13
N PHE A 244 19.96 -30.01 -18.38
CA PHE A 244 19.05 -28.86 -18.25
C PHE A 244 19.04 -28.20 -16.86
N ASP A 245 20.20 -27.78 -16.36
CA ASP A 245 20.33 -26.85 -15.26
C ASP A 245 20.14 -25.46 -15.85
N THR A 246 18.89 -25.17 -16.19
CA THR A 246 18.36 -23.80 -16.21
C THR A 246 18.47 -23.26 -14.78
N HIS A 247 19.69 -22.95 -14.34
CA HIS A 247 19.94 -22.34 -13.06
C HIS A 247 19.53 -20.88 -13.17
N PHE A 248 18.22 -20.64 -13.06
CA PHE A 248 17.69 -19.29 -12.95
C PHE A 248 18.35 -18.62 -11.75
N PRO A 249 18.97 -17.42 -11.90
CA PRO A 249 19.56 -16.72 -10.78
C PRO A 249 18.54 -16.57 -9.64
N SER A 250 18.97 -16.80 -8.40
CA SER A 250 18.10 -16.72 -7.23
C SER A 250 17.35 -15.37 -7.12
N SER A 251 17.93 -14.29 -7.67
CA SER A 251 17.31 -12.96 -7.79
C SER A 251 16.11 -12.95 -8.75
N TYR A 252 16.21 -13.61 -9.90
CA TYR A 252 15.15 -13.72 -10.90
C TYR A 252 13.94 -14.47 -10.33
N ILE A 253 14.18 -15.57 -9.62
CA ILE A 253 13.13 -16.35 -8.95
C ILE A 253 12.41 -15.49 -7.90
N ARG A 254 13.16 -14.73 -7.07
CA ARG A 254 12.57 -13.81 -6.07
C ARG A 254 11.72 -12.72 -6.72
N PHE A 255 12.15 -12.19 -7.86
CA PHE A 255 11.37 -11.21 -8.62
C PHE A 255 10.08 -11.82 -9.18
N LEU A 256 10.10 -13.02 -9.74
CA LEU A 256 8.89 -13.69 -10.22
C LEU A 256 7.88 -13.93 -9.09
N TRP A 257 8.35 -14.35 -7.91
CA TRP A 257 7.48 -14.46 -6.73
C TRP A 257 6.92 -13.11 -6.29
N PHE A 258 7.70 -12.04 -6.36
CA PHE A 258 7.22 -10.68 -6.09
C PHE A 258 6.10 -10.28 -7.07
N CYS A 259 6.31 -10.46 -8.37
CA CYS A 259 5.29 -10.18 -9.38
C CYS A 259 4.03 -11.02 -9.17
N LEU A 260 4.19 -12.32 -8.88
CA LEU A 260 3.06 -13.22 -8.64
C LEU A 260 2.26 -12.78 -7.42
N ILE A 261 2.91 -12.47 -6.29
CA ILE A 261 2.22 -11.99 -5.09
C ILE A 261 1.55 -10.65 -5.33
N LEU A 262 2.19 -9.76 -6.09
CA LEU A 262 1.63 -8.46 -6.40
C LEU A 262 0.40 -8.60 -7.31
N VAL A 263 0.44 -9.48 -8.31
CA VAL A 263 -0.73 -9.81 -9.14
C VAL A 263 -1.83 -10.46 -8.29
N ILE A 264 -1.51 -11.42 -7.42
CA ILE A 264 -2.48 -12.05 -6.51
C ILE A 264 -3.07 -11.01 -5.54
N GLY A 265 -2.26 -10.11 -5.01
CA GLY A 265 -2.69 -9.06 -4.08
C GLY A 265 -3.59 -8.05 -4.75
N LEU A 266 -3.23 -7.59 -5.96
CA LEU A 266 -4.08 -6.73 -6.78
C LEU A 266 -5.34 -7.46 -7.25
N ALA A 267 -5.28 -8.77 -7.54
CA ALA A 267 -6.45 -9.55 -7.95
C ALA A 267 -7.39 -9.79 -6.77
N ALA A 268 -6.85 -10.03 -5.57
CA ALA A 268 -7.61 -10.09 -4.33
C ALA A 268 -8.28 -8.74 -4.02
N PHE A 269 -7.63 -7.62 -4.36
CA PHE A 269 -8.24 -6.28 -4.30
C PHE A 269 -9.46 -6.19 -5.20
N ALA A 270 -9.32 -6.52 -6.49
CA ALA A 270 -10.41 -6.45 -7.47
C ALA A 270 -11.53 -7.44 -7.15
N ALA A 271 -11.19 -8.66 -6.68
CA ALA A 271 -12.14 -9.66 -6.24
C ALA A 271 -12.85 -9.28 -4.92
N GLY A 272 -12.18 -8.51 -4.06
CA GLY A 272 -12.76 -7.97 -2.83
C GLY A 272 -13.95 -7.05 -3.07
N GLU A 273 -13.94 -6.32 -4.19
CA GLU A 273 -15.07 -5.51 -4.66
C GLU A 273 -16.18 -6.37 -5.30
N ALA A 274 -15.82 -7.42 -6.04
CA ALA A 274 -16.80 -8.28 -6.71
C ALA A 274 -17.56 -9.25 -5.77
N TYR A 275 -16.99 -9.60 -4.61
CA TYR A 275 -17.45 -10.75 -3.81
C TYR A 275 -17.58 -10.49 -2.30
N ALA A 276 -18.24 -9.42 -1.90
CA ALA A 276 -18.59 -9.14 -0.50
C ALA A 276 -19.42 -10.27 0.19
N ARG A 277 -19.95 -11.27 -0.53
CA ARG A 277 -20.62 -12.46 0.04
C ARG A 277 -19.75 -13.74 0.10
N LEU A 278 -18.66 -13.87 -0.67
CA LEU A 278 -17.78 -15.05 -0.64
C LEU A 278 -16.57 -14.89 0.30
N TYR A 279 -16.22 -13.65 0.64
CA TYR A 279 -14.96 -13.30 1.31
C TYR A 279 -14.78 -13.95 2.71
N LEU A 280 -15.87 -14.27 3.41
CA LEU A 280 -15.82 -14.99 4.69
C LEU A 280 -15.38 -16.46 4.55
N LYS A 281 -15.41 -17.05 3.34
CA LYS A 281 -15.02 -18.44 3.09
C LYS A 281 -13.58 -18.62 2.59
N THR A 282 -12.90 -17.56 2.13
CA THR A 282 -11.54 -17.64 1.53
C THR A 282 -10.42 -17.15 2.47
N LEU A 283 -10.65 -17.22 3.79
CA LEU A 283 -9.69 -16.85 4.85
C LEU A 283 -8.28 -17.50 4.80
N PRO A 284 -7.95 -18.57 4.04
CA PRO A 284 -6.57 -19.10 4.04
C PRO A 284 -5.52 -18.23 3.33
N HIS A 285 -5.90 -17.29 2.45
CA HIS A 285 -4.92 -16.66 1.54
C HIS A 285 -4.06 -15.54 2.16
N ASN A 286 -4.51 -14.90 3.24
CA ASN A 286 -3.73 -13.84 3.91
C ASN A 286 -2.48 -14.37 4.64
N MET A 287 -2.55 -15.61 5.15
CA MET A 287 -1.39 -16.24 5.78
C MET A 287 -0.39 -16.71 4.74
N ILE A 288 -0.87 -17.21 3.59
CA ILE A 288 -0.03 -17.72 2.50
C ILE A 288 0.74 -16.58 1.83
N THR A 289 0.11 -15.45 1.51
CA THR A 289 0.79 -14.31 0.85
C THR A 289 1.87 -13.70 1.74
N VAL A 290 1.58 -13.49 3.03
CA VAL A 290 2.55 -12.99 4.02
C VAL A 290 3.66 -14.02 4.26
N TRP A 291 3.32 -15.31 4.34
CA TRP A 291 4.30 -16.37 4.51
C TRP A 291 5.25 -16.48 3.31
N ILE A 292 4.75 -16.43 2.07
CA ILE A 292 5.58 -16.45 0.86
C ILE A 292 6.46 -15.19 0.82
N LEU A 293 5.93 -14.02 1.16
CA LEU A 293 6.71 -12.78 1.17
C LEU A 293 7.85 -12.81 2.19
N SER A 294 7.59 -13.32 3.39
CA SER A 294 8.61 -13.47 4.43
C SER A 294 9.61 -14.59 4.13
N TYR A 295 9.15 -15.74 3.64
CA TYR A 295 9.98 -16.93 3.47
C TYR A 295 10.73 -16.97 2.12
N LYS A 296 10.05 -16.63 1.01
CA LYS A 296 10.62 -16.68 -0.35
C LYS A 296 11.30 -15.39 -0.76
N ILE A 297 10.70 -14.23 -0.45
CA ILE A 297 11.20 -12.92 -0.90
C ILE A 297 12.18 -12.33 0.13
N LYS A 298 12.10 -12.73 1.41
CA LYS A 298 12.99 -12.30 2.50
C LYS A 298 13.11 -10.76 2.65
N SER A 299 12.03 -10.03 2.35
CA SER A 299 11.99 -8.56 2.47
C SER A 299 11.04 -8.13 3.59
N GLU A 300 11.61 -7.62 4.69
CA GLU A 300 10.85 -7.14 5.85
C GLU A 300 10.06 -5.86 5.53
N SER A 301 10.67 -4.92 4.81
CA SER A 301 10.07 -3.63 4.46
C SER A 301 8.84 -3.81 3.57
N LEU A 302 8.91 -4.77 2.64
CA LEU A 302 7.79 -5.09 1.76
C LEU A 302 6.67 -5.81 2.54
N ALA A 303 7.03 -6.73 3.43
CA ALA A 303 6.06 -7.39 4.31
C ALA A 303 5.31 -6.40 5.20
N TRP A 304 5.97 -5.33 5.64
CA TRP A 304 5.34 -4.25 6.40
C TRP A 304 4.22 -3.57 5.60
N VAL A 305 4.49 -3.15 4.36
CA VAL A 305 3.51 -2.45 3.51
C VAL A 305 2.35 -3.36 3.10
N PHE A 306 2.61 -4.62 2.75
CA PHE A 306 1.53 -5.57 2.44
C PHE A 306 0.66 -5.88 3.66
N LYS A 307 1.24 -6.03 4.86
CA LYS A 307 0.47 -6.19 6.10
C LYS A 307 -0.44 -4.98 6.34
N LEU A 308 0.05 -3.76 6.07
CA LEU A 308 -0.76 -2.55 6.17
C LEU A 308 -1.90 -2.52 5.15
N TYR A 309 -1.63 -2.89 3.91
CA TYR A 309 -2.64 -3.03 2.85
C TYR A 309 -3.79 -3.97 3.26
N TYR A 310 -3.47 -5.18 3.73
CA TYR A 310 -4.47 -6.15 4.18
C TYR A 310 -5.20 -5.67 5.43
N ALA A 311 -4.49 -5.03 6.37
CA ALA A 311 -5.11 -4.47 7.57
C ALA A 311 -6.10 -3.34 7.23
N MET A 312 -5.76 -2.43 6.33
CA MET A 312 -6.64 -1.36 5.85
C MET A 312 -7.91 -1.92 5.21
N THR A 313 -7.75 -2.86 4.27
CA THR A 313 -8.88 -3.51 3.58
C THR A 313 -9.82 -4.21 4.55
N LEU A 314 -9.25 -4.96 5.52
CA LEU A 314 -10.03 -5.64 6.55
C LEU A 314 -10.79 -4.65 7.43
N GLN A 315 -10.16 -3.55 7.86
CA GLN A 315 -10.82 -2.57 8.72
C GLN A 315 -11.99 -1.88 8.00
N ILE A 316 -11.83 -1.54 6.72
CA ILE A 316 -12.92 -0.96 5.90
C ILE A 316 -14.10 -1.92 5.82
N TYR A 317 -13.87 -3.20 5.54
CA TYR A 317 -14.93 -4.21 5.50
C TYR A 317 -15.66 -4.31 6.84
N VAL A 318 -14.91 -4.34 7.94
CA VAL A 318 -15.47 -4.37 9.30
C VAL A 318 -16.31 -3.11 9.57
N ARG A 319 -15.89 -1.92 9.10
CA ARG A 319 -16.69 -0.68 9.24
C ARG A 319 -17.99 -0.74 8.45
N ASN A 320 -17.94 -1.24 7.23
CA ASN A 320 -19.15 -1.43 6.40
C ASN A 320 -20.11 -2.43 7.02
N LEU A 321 -19.59 -3.48 7.69
CA LEU A 321 -20.42 -4.40 8.47
C LEU A 321 -21.05 -3.68 9.67
N TYR A 322 -20.29 -2.85 10.39
CA TYR A 322 -20.81 -2.09 11.53
C TYR A 322 -21.95 -1.15 11.14
N ALA A 323 -21.83 -0.49 9.98
CA ALA A 323 -22.87 0.41 9.47
C ALA A 323 -24.18 -0.31 9.08
N ARG A 324 -24.13 -1.62 8.83
CA ARG A 324 -25.29 -2.46 8.47
C ARG A 324 -25.89 -3.23 9.65
N LEU A 325 -25.36 -3.07 10.86
CA LEU A 325 -25.94 -3.71 12.04
C LEU A 325 -27.18 -2.92 12.48
N HIS A 326 -28.30 -3.63 12.67
CA HIS A 326 -29.60 -2.99 12.92
C HIS A 326 -29.85 -2.68 14.40
N SER A 327 -29.07 -3.24 15.33
CA SER A 327 -29.28 -3.08 16.79
C SER A 327 -28.04 -2.57 17.54
N PRO A 328 -28.18 -1.54 18.42
CA PRO A 328 -27.11 -1.08 19.30
C PRO A 328 -26.54 -2.17 20.22
N GLN A 329 -27.35 -3.18 20.57
CA GLN A 329 -26.88 -4.31 21.38
C GLN A 329 -25.91 -5.20 20.61
N GLN A 330 -26.19 -5.47 19.33
CA GLN A 330 -25.28 -6.24 18.46
C GLN A 330 -23.94 -5.52 18.31
N PHE A 331 -23.99 -4.19 18.18
CA PHE A 331 -22.82 -3.34 18.12
C PHE A 331 -21.96 -3.43 19.39
N ALA A 332 -22.58 -3.34 20.57
CA ALA A 332 -21.89 -3.46 21.85
C ALA A 332 -21.23 -4.84 22.03
N VAL A 333 -21.91 -5.92 21.66
CA VAL A 333 -21.37 -7.29 21.75
C VAL A 333 -20.17 -7.48 20.82
N ILE A 334 -20.29 -7.09 19.56
CA ILE A 334 -19.21 -7.24 18.58
C ILE A 334 -18.01 -6.37 18.97
N GLN A 335 -18.25 -5.14 19.43
CA GLN A 335 -17.19 -4.27 19.90
C GLN A 335 -16.52 -4.81 21.16
N GLY A 336 -17.29 -5.32 22.12
CA GLY A 336 -16.76 -5.96 23.31
C GLY A 336 -15.86 -7.15 22.97
N ALA A 337 -16.29 -8.00 22.04
CA ALA A 337 -15.49 -9.13 21.54
C ALA A 337 -14.19 -8.68 20.83
N SER A 338 -14.26 -7.61 20.03
CA SER A 338 -13.10 -6.99 19.38
C SER A 338 -12.09 -6.45 20.40
N SER A 339 -12.56 -5.69 21.39
CA SER A 339 -11.72 -5.17 22.48
C SER A 339 -11.12 -6.28 23.34
N PHE A 340 -11.90 -7.31 23.68
CA PHE A 340 -11.42 -8.49 24.42
C PHE A 340 -10.29 -9.21 23.66
N THR A 341 -10.48 -9.43 22.35
CA THR A 341 -9.45 -10.04 21.49
C THR A 341 -8.16 -9.23 21.52
N VAL A 342 -8.26 -7.90 21.43
CA VAL A 342 -7.08 -7.03 21.45
C VAL A 342 -6.38 -7.02 22.81
N ILE A 343 -7.13 -6.91 23.91
CA ILE A 343 -6.57 -6.79 25.26
C ILE A 343 -5.99 -8.11 25.77
N ILE A 344 -6.65 -9.24 25.48
CA ILE A 344 -6.30 -10.54 26.07
C ILE A 344 -5.53 -11.41 25.07
N ILE A 345 -6.08 -11.63 23.88
CA ILE A 345 -5.52 -12.58 22.91
C ILE A 345 -4.19 -12.06 22.36
N VAL A 346 -4.08 -10.77 22.01
CA VAL A 346 -2.84 -10.25 21.42
C VAL A 346 -1.64 -10.36 22.37
N PRO A 347 -1.72 -9.96 23.65
CA PRO A 347 -0.63 -10.22 24.60
C PRO A 347 -0.41 -11.70 24.88
N ALA A 348 -1.46 -12.52 24.94
CA ALA A 348 -1.33 -13.97 25.14
C ALA A 348 -0.52 -14.63 24.00
N LEU A 349 -0.72 -14.18 22.76
CA LEU A 349 0.06 -14.63 21.60
C LEU A 349 1.54 -14.24 21.67
N MET A 350 1.94 -13.27 22.49
CA MET A 350 3.36 -12.93 22.68
C MET A 350 4.07 -13.82 23.71
N THR A 351 3.36 -14.72 24.38
CA THR A 351 3.96 -15.59 25.42
C THR A 351 4.86 -16.68 24.84
N LYS A 352 5.77 -17.21 25.68
CA LYS A 352 6.62 -18.35 25.30
C LYS A 352 5.83 -19.61 24.94
N TRP A 353 4.65 -19.80 25.53
CA TRP A 353 3.75 -20.90 25.20
C TRP A 353 3.19 -20.77 23.78
N ALA A 354 2.70 -19.59 23.42
CA ALA A 354 2.24 -19.30 22.06
C ALA A 354 3.36 -19.43 21.03
N TYR A 355 4.58 -19.00 21.38
CA TYR A 355 5.77 -19.21 20.53
C TYR A 355 6.07 -20.70 20.30
N LYS A 356 6.06 -21.54 21.34
CA LYS A 356 6.25 -22.99 21.20
C LYS A 356 5.18 -23.62 20.32
N ALA A 357 3.92 -23.23 20.50
CA ALA A 357 2.83 -23.69 19.64
C ALA A 357 3.03 -23.25 18.18
N TYR A 358 3.42 -21.99 17.95
CA TYR A 358 3.71 -21.47 16.62
C TYR A 358 4.83 -22.25 15.92
N LEU A 359 5.92 -22.55 16.64
CA LEU A 359 7.02 -23.38 16.11
C LEU A 359 6.54 -24.78 15.74
N PHE A 360 5.69 -25.39 16.58
CA PHE A 360 5.13 -26.71 16.34
C PHE A 360 4.30 -26.75 15.05
N PHE A 361 3.39 -25.78 14.85
CA PHE A 361 2.53 -25.74 13.66
C PHE A 361 3.26 -25.33 12.39
N THR A 362 4.17 -24.35 12.46
CA THR A 362 4.78 -23.74 11.27
C THR A 362 6.10 -24.43 10.88
N LYS A 363 6.70 -25.24 11.77
CA LYS A 363 8.05 -25.80 11.62
C LYS A 363 9.11 -24.74 11.23
N SER A 364 8.89 -23.51 11.70
CA SER A 364 9.76 -22.36 11.42
C SER A 364 10.98 -22.38 12.36
N GLN A 365 12.10 -21.79 11.95
CA GLN A 365 13.35 -21.72 12.75
C GLN A 365 13.62 -20.30 13.29
N ILE A 366 12.55 -19.51 13.51
CA ILE A 366 12.68 -18.13 13.99
C ILE A 366 12.97 -18.07 15.49
N ASP A 367 13.82 -17.13 15.92
CA ASP A 367 14.08 -16.89 17.34
C ASP A 367 12.87 -16.24 18.05
N TYR A 368 12.79 -16.40 19.38
CA TYR A 368 11.73 -15.82 20.19
C TYR A 368 11.69 -14.29 20.13
N GLN A 369 12.85 -13.61 20.07
CA GLN A 369 12.86 -12.15 19.98
C GLN A 369 12.30 -11.68 18.62
N GLU A 370 12.62 -12.41 17.56
CA GLU A 370 12.11 -12.13 16.22
C GLU A 370 10.60 -12.39 16.12
N TYR A 371 10.12 -13.47 16.72
CA TYR A 371 8.68 -13.74 16.84
C TYR A 371 7.94 -12.61 17.58
N LYS A 372 8.49 -12.19 18.71
CA LYS A 372 7.96 -11.12 19.54
C LYS A 372 7.93 -9.78 18.78
N ARG A 373 9.01 -9.45 18.05
CA ARG A 373 9.11 -8.27 17.19
C ARG A 373 8.02 -8.30 16.11
N ASN A 374 7.83 -9.44 15.46
CA ASN A 374 6.83 -9.61 14.41
C ASN A 374 5.37 -9.50 14.90
N SER A 375 5.07 -10.02 16.09
CA SER A 375 3.78 -9.81 16.76
C SER A 375 3.55 -8.33 17.09
N GLY A 376 4.55 -7.66 17.64
CA GLY A 376 4.51 -6.22 17.93
C GLY A 376 4.27 -5.36 16.68
N ARG A 377 5.03 -5.61 15.62
CA ARG A 377 4.88 -4.94 14.30
C ARG A 377 3.47 -5.12 13.74
N SER A 378 2.94 -6.35 13.78
CA SER A 378 1.59 -6.65 13.28
C SER A 378 0.51 -5.92 14.09
N PHE A 379 0.68 -5.83 15.41
CA PHE A 379 -0.22 -5.06 16.26
C PHE A 379 -0.14 -3.55 15.98
N TYR A 380 1.05 -2.98 15.78
CA TYR A 380 1.20 -1.57 15.40
C TYR A 380 0.46 -1.26 14.10
N ILE A 381 0.69 -2.07 13.06
CA ILE A 381 0.06 -1.92 11.75
C ILE A 381 -1.46 -1.99 11.86
N LYS A 382 -1.98 -2.92 12.66
CA LYS A 382 -3.42 -3.05 12.92
C LYS A 382 -3.99 -1.78 13.56
N THR A 383 -3.38 -1.26 14.62
CA THR A 383 -3.86 -0.01 15.26
C THR A 383 -3.76 1.18 14.31
N LEU A 384 -2.70 1.26 13.50
CA LEU A 384 -2.55 2.33 12.51
C LEU A 384 -3.69 2.30 11.49
N ALA A 385 -3.99 1.13 10.93
CA ALA A 385 -5.10 0.96 10.00
C ALA A 385 -6.47 1.28 10.64
N GLN A 386 -6.69 0.89 11.90
CA GLN A 386 -7.91 1.23 12.64
C GLN A 386 -8.12 2.74 12.75
N ASN A 387 -7.08 3.49 13.13
CA ASN A 387 -7.17 4.94 13.28
C ASN A 387 -7.42 5.66 11.95
N ILE A 388 -6.65 5.31 10.92
CA ILE A 388 -6.80 5.92 9.59
C ILE A 388 -8.22 5.71 9.06
N THR A 389 -8.73 4.48 9.13
CA THR A 389 -10.07 4.16 8.62
C THR A 389 -11.18 4.84 9.42
N MET A 390 -11.05 4.97 10.75
CA MET A 390 -12.04 5.68 11.57
C MET A 390 -12.07 7.18 11.32
N ILE A 391 -10.90 7.83 11.22
CA ILE A 391 -10.82 9.26 10.89
C ILE A 391 -11.44 9.51 9.51
N SER A 392 -11.12 8.66 8.55
CA SER A 392 -11.66 8.76 7.19
C SER A 392 -13.17 8.59 7.19
N PHE A 393 -13.70 7.53 7.82
CA PHE A 393 -15.13 7.28 7.86
C PHE A 393 -15.92 8.39 8.57
N LEU A 394 -15.46 8.87 9.73
CA LEU A 394 -16.09 10.00 10.42
C LEU A 394 -16.07 11.27 9.57
N GLY A 395 -14.94 11.53 8.91
CA GLY A 395 -14.82 12.67 8.00
C GLY A 395 -15.73 12.55 6.78
N TRP A 396 -15.88 11.36 6.20
CA TRP A 396 -16.81 11.11 5.09
C TRP A 396 -18.26 11.28 5.51
N VAL A 397 -18.65 10.74 6.67
CA VAL A 397 -20.00 10.91 7.23
C VAL A 397 -20.33 12.40 7.40
N CYS A 398 -19.38 13.24 7.83
CA CYS A 398 -19.61 14.68 7.93
C CYS A 398 -19.61 15.38 6.56
N ILE A 399 -18.56 15.17 5.75
CA ILE A 399 -18.34 15.89 4.48
C ILE A 399 -19.38 15.51 3.43
N LEU A 400 -19.69 14.22 3.28
CA LEU A 400 -20.61 13.75 2.23
C LEU A 400 -22.08 13.93 2.62
N HIS A 401 -22.40 13.95 3.92
CA HIS A 401 -23.76 14.22 4.36
C HIS A 401 -24.15 15.71 4.25
N PHE A 402 -23.25 16.62 4.66
CA PHE A 402 -23.50 18.06 4.63
C PHE A 402 -22.96 18.77 3.38
N GLY A 403 -22.15 18.08 2.58
CA GLY A 403 -21.47 18.66 1.43
C GLY A 403 -22.27 18.61 0.13
N PRO A 404 -21.71 19.23 -0.93
CA PRO A 404 -22.34 19.32 -2.24
C PRO A 404 -22.48 17.96 -2.94
N ASN A 405 -21.64 16.98 -2.56
CA ASN A 405 -21.58 15.66 -3.18
C ASN A 405 -22.62 14.66 -2.62
N LYS A 406 -23.55 15.12 -1.77
CA LYS A 406 -24.55 14.26 -1.13
C LYS A 406 -25.32 13.37 -2.12
N SER A 407 -25.77 13.93 -3.24
CA SER A 407 -26.52 13.19 -4.26
C SER A 407 -25.71 12.13 -4.99
N VAL A 408 -24.38 12.25 -4.99
CA VAL A 408 -23.45 11.36 -5.68
C VAL A 408 -23.10 10.13 -4.81
N TYR A 409 -23.26 10.27 -3.50
CA TYR A 409 -23.02 9.22 -2.50
C TYR A 409 -24.29 8.90 -1.71
N PRO A 410 -25.23 8.10 -2.28
CA PRO A 410 -26.47 7.74 -1.61
C PRO A 410 -26.25 7.09 -0.23
N TYR A 411 -25.16 6.33 -0.08
CA TYR A 411 -24.80 5.66 1.18
C TYR A 411 -24.70 6.61 2.39
N PHE A 412 -24.33 7.87 2.18
CA PHE A 412 -24.22 8.88 3.26
C PHE A 412 -25.42 9.86 3.29
N THR A 413 -26.44 9.60 2.48
CA THR A 413 -27.68 10.37 2.47
C THR A 413 -28.63 9.81 3.52
N PHE A 414 -28.47 10.25 4.76
CA PHE A 414 -29.46 10.00 5.81
C PHE A 414 -30.69 10.90 5.55
N SER A 415 -31.82 10.32 5.12
CA SER A 415 -33.10 11.01 4.93
C SER A 415 -33.84 11.16 6.27
N THR A 416 -34.43 12.33 6.50
CA THR A 416 -35.20 12.64 7.73
C THR A 416 -36.71 12.49 7.52
N GLU A 417 -37.16 12.30 6.28
CA GLU A 417 -38.56 12.45 5.89
C GLU A 417 -39.18 11.10 5.55
N VAL A 418 -40.12 10.69 6.41
CA VAL A 418 -40.92 9.46 6.44
C VAL A 418 -40.23 8.26 7.12
N PRO A 419 -40.65 7.88 8.35
CA PRO A 419 -40.27 6.61 8.95
C PRO A 419 -41.05 5.50 8.23
N SER A 420 -40.53 5.05 7.10
CA SER A 420 -40.82 3.69 6.65
C SER A 420 -40.18 2.77 7.70
N ASN A 421 -40.81 1.65 8.06
CA ASN A 421 -40.31 0.73 9.09
C ASN A 421 -38.90 0.16 8.81
N ASP A 422 -38.28 0.51 7.67
CA ASP A 422 -36.95 0.09 7.21
C ASP A 422 -35.86 1.19 7.28
N ASP A 423 -36.19 2.48 7.49
CA ASP A 423 -35.18 3.56 7.56
C ASP A 423 -34.69 3.80 9.00
N VAL A 424 -33.88 2.85 9.49
CA VAL A 424 -33.43 2.81 10.91
C VAL A 424 -32.16 3.64 11.18
N TYR A 425 -31.47 4.15 10.16
CA TYR A 425 -30.15 4.80 10.31
C TYR A 425 -30.19 6.33 10.27
N SER A 426 -30.20 6.95 11.45
CA SER A 426 -30.01 8.40 11.55
C SER A 426 -28.53 8.80 11.51
N PHE A 427 -28.25 10.00 11.00
CA PHE A 427 -26.91 10.60 11.04
C PHE A 427 -26.35 10.62 12.46
N LYS A 428 -27.15 11.07 13.44
CA LYS A 428 -26.74 11.17 14.86
C LYS A 428 -26.30 9.81 15.39
N LEU A 429 -27.10 8.77 15.16
CA LEU A 429 -26.77 7.42 15.62
C LEU A 429 -25.46 6.93 15.00
N THR A 430 -25.31 7.06 13.67
CA THR A 430 -24.11 6.61 12.94
C THR A 430 -22.86 7.33 13.42
N PHE A 431 -22.93 8.66 13.59
CA PHE A 431 -21.81 9.47 14.04
C PHE A 431 -21.39 9.11 15.47
N PHE A 432 -22.34 9.11 16.43
CA PHE A 432 -22.03 8.82 17.83
C PHE A 432 -21.62 7.36 18.05
N ALA A 433 -22.27 6.40 17.40
CA ALA A 433 -21.88 5.00 17.50
C ALA A 433 -20.45 4.77 17.00
N THR A 434 -20.10 5.35 15.85
CA THR A 434 -18.73 5.29 15.30
C THR A 434 -17.72 5.92 16.26
N LEU A 435 -18.05 7.08 16.83
CA LEU A 435 -17.20 7.75 17.82
C LEU A 435 -16.95 6.88 19.05
N VAL A 436 -17.99 6.22 19.56
CA VAL A 436 -17.90 5.31 20.72
C VAL A 436 -17.04 4.08 20.40
N VAL A 437 -17.21 3.46 19.23
CA VAL A 437 -16.32 2.36 18.82
C VAL A 437 -14.88 2.83 18.70
N TRP A 438 -14.65 3.97 18.06
CA TRP A 438 -13.29 4.47 17.90
C TRP A 438 -12.64 4.76 19.27
N ALA A 439 -13.37 5.37 20.20
CA ALA A 439 -12.90 5.58 21.57
C ALA A 439 -12.56 4.24 22.27
N SER A 440 -13.43 3.24 22.15
CA SER A 440 -13.20 1.90 22.69
C SER A 440 -11.98 1.20 22.07
N GLU A 441 -11.74 1.36 20.77
CA GLU A 441 -10.56 0.84 20.08
C GLU A 441 -9.27 1.55 20.51
N LEU A 442 -9.32 2.87 20.75
CA LEU A 442 -8.19 3.63 21.28
C LEU A 442 -7.84 3.19 22.70
N ILE A 443 -8.85 3.03 23.57
CA ILE A 443 -8.66 2.58 24.96
C ILE A 443 -8.10 1.15 24.98
N SER A 444 -8.70 0.22 24.24
CA SER A 444 -8.22 -1.17 24.18
C SER A 444 -6.80 -1.27 23.60
N SER A 445 -6.48 -0.47 22.59
CA SER A 445 -5.12 -0.38 22.03
C SER A 445 -4.12 0.19 23.03
N PHE A 446 -4.51 1.20 23.81
CA PHE A 446 -3.68 1.81 24.85
C PHE A 446 -3.39 0.81 25.98
N ILE A 447 -4.42 0.14 26.50
CA ILE A 447 -4.29 -0.90 27.53
C ILE A 447 -3.37 -2.03 27.04
N THR A 448 -3.55 -2.48 25.80
CA THR A 448 -2.71 -3.53 25.21
C THR A 448 -1.24 -3.11 25.11
N ARG A 449 -0.95 -1.85 24.71
CA ARG A 449 0.42 -1.31 24.69
C ARG A 449 1.01 -1.25 26.09
N LEU A 450 0.20 -0.91 27.10
CA LEU A 450 0.63 -0.90 28.50
C LEU A 450 0.97 -2.32 28.98
N ILE A 451 0.14 -3.32 28.68
CA ILE A 451 0.41 -4.73 29.00
C ILE A 451 1.72 -5.19 28.32
N MET A 452 1.90 -4.90 27.03
CA MET A 452 3.13 -5.26 26.31
C MET A 452 4.38 -4.58 26.89
N LYS A 453 4.27 -3.32 27.31
CA LYS A 453 5.36 -2.58 27.94
C LYS A 453 5.71 -3.14 29.33
N LEU A 454 4.71 -3.44 30.15
CA LEU A 454 4.92 -3.90 31.53
C LEU A 454 5.36 -5.37 31.60
N PHE A 455 4.62 -6.27 30.98
CA PHE A 455 4.87 -7.72 31.09
C PHE A 455 5.98 -8.21 30.17
N PHE A 456 6.11 -7.63 28.98
CA PHE A 456 7.05 -8.08 27.97
C PHE A 456 8.23 -7.12 27.77
N LYS A 457 8.29 -5.98 28.47
CA LYS A 457 9.32 -4.94 28.27
C LYS A 457 9.49 -4.58 26.78
N PHE A 458 8.38 -4.49 26.06
CA PHE A 458 8.38 -4.31 24.62
C PHE A 458 7.59 -3.07 24.21
N GLU A 459 8.27 -2.13 23.57
CA GLU A 459 7.68 -0.88 23.13
C GLU A 459 7.30 -0.95 21.65
N VAL A 460 6.03 -1.31 21.41
CA VAL A 460 5.43 -1.49 20.08
C VAL A 460 5.69 -0.30 19.15
N THR A 461 5.49 0.92 19.64
CA THR A 461 5.63 2.14 18.83
C THR A 461 7.08 2.35 18.41
N ASN A 462 8.03 2.19 19.33
CA ASN A 462 9.43 2.47 19.05
C ASN A 462 10.03 1.46 18.06
N GLU A 463 9.61 0.19 18.14
CA GLU A 463 10.03 -0.83 17.18
C GLU A 463 9.53 -0.51 15.76
N ALA A 464 8.25 -0.14 15.61
CA ALA A 464 7.71 0.20 14.30
C ALA A 464 8.34 1.47 13.71
N LEU A 465 8.69 2.45 14.54
CA LEU A 465 9.39 3.65 14.10
C LEU A 465 10.83 3.36 13.67
N LYS A 466 11.49 2.42 14.35
CA LYS A 466 12.84 1.97 13.98
C LYS A 466 12.86 1.40 12.57
N ASP A 467 11.87 0.58 12.21
CA ASP A 467 11.73 0.03 10.85
C ASP A 467 11.59 1.13 9.79
N MET A 468 10.75 2.15 10.06
CA MET A 468 10.57 3.29 9.15
C MET A 468 11.82 4.18 9.02
N MET A 469 12.64 4.25 10.07
CA MET A 469 13.92 4.99 10.04
C MET A 469 15.01 4.22 9.30
N GLU A 470 15.02 2.89 9.43
CA GLU A 470 15.97 2.02 8.74
C GLU A 470 15.72 2.04 7.23
N PHE A 471 14.44 1.96 6.84
CA PHE A 471 14.00 1.94 5.45
C PHE A 471 13.11 3.16 5.13
N PRO A 472 13.70 4.26 4.61
CA PRO A 472 12.99 5.51 4.39
C PRO A 472 11.85 5.39 3.36
N ASP A 473 11.91 4.43 2.43
CA ASP A 473 10.87 4.18 1.44
C ASP A 473 9.59 3.56 2.00
N ILE A 474 9.60 3.01 3.23
CA ILE A 474 8.39 2.43 3.85
C ILE A 474 7.33 3.50 4.04
N LEU A 475 7.70 4.70 4.49
CA LEU A 475 6.76 5.76 4.82
C LEU A 475 5.94 6.24 3.60
N PRO A 476 6.54 6.63 2.46
CA PRO A 476 5.77 7.00 1.28
C PRO A 476 4.96 5.82 0.69
N ALA A 477 5.48 4.59 0.76
CA ALA A 477 4.72 3.41 0.35
C ALA A 477 3.49 3.18 1.26
N ALA A 478 3.63 3.41 2.57
CA ALA A 478 2.55 3.33 3.54
C ALA A 478 1.48 4.40 3.32
N LEU A 479 1.89 5.64 3.04
CA LEU A 479 0.95 6.73 2.76
C LEU A 479 0.17 6.47 1.48
N SER A 480 0.86 6.10 0.39
CA SER A 480 0.23 5.82 -0.90
C SER A 480 -0.75 4.65 -0.84
N VAL A 481 -0.41 3.56 -0.12
CA VAL A 481 -1.34 2.44 0.03
C VAL A 481 -2.58 2.81 0.85
N CYS A 482 -2.41 3.59 1.93
CA CYS A 482 -3.55 4.03 2.73
C CYS A 482 -4.49 4.92 1.93
N ILE A 483 -3.96 5.91 1.20
CA ILE A 483 -4.74 6.80 0.35
C ILE A 483 -5.45 6.01 -0.75
N HIS A 484 -4.73 5.12 -1.45
CA HIS A 484 -5.30 4.35 -2.56
C HIS A 484 -6.44 3.43 -2.10
N VAL A 485 -6.27 2.72 -0.98
CA VAL A 485 -7.29 1.82 -0.43
C VAL A 485 -8.54 2.60 0.00
N LEU A 486 -8.38 3.79 0.60
CA LEU A 486 -9.49 4.65 1.00
C LEU A 486 -10.20 5.29 -0.20
N GLN A 487 -9.45 5.74 -1.21
CA GLN A 487 -10.04 6.23 -2.47
C GLN A 487 -10.83 5.12 -3.14
N ASN A 488 -10.32 3.89 -3.19
CA ASN A 488 -11.02 2.77 -3.80
C ASN A 488 -12.37 2.51 -3.14
N MET A 489 -12.43 2.54 -1.81
CA MET A 489 -13.68 2.37 -1.05
C MET A 489 -14.72 3.44 -1.40
N LEU A 490 -14.31 4.71 -1.50
CA LEU A 490 -15.23 5.78 -1.91
C LEU A 490 -15.65 5.62 -3.36
N PHE A 491 -14.70 5.24 -4.21
CA PHE A 491 -14.92 5.07 -5.63
C PHE A 491 -15.81 3.86 -5.96
N SER A 492 -15.95 2.88 -5.05
CA SER A 492 -16.87 1.76 -5.23
C SER A 492 -18.31 2.05 -4.79
N ILE A 493 -18.51 3.00 -3.88
CA ILE A 493 -19.84 3.43 -3.41
C ILE A 493 -20.41 4.63 -4.19
N ILE A 494 -19.62 5.22 -5.08
CA ILE A 494 -20.03 6.36 -5.89
C ILE A 494 -21.07 5.91 -6.93
N HIS A 495 -22.14 6.69 -7.11
CA HIS A 495 -23.11 6.44 -8.17
C HIS A 495 -22.72 7.22 -9.42
N LEU A 496 -22.39 6.53 -10.51
CA LEU A 496 -21.94 7.13 -11.77
C LEU A 496 -23.08 7.16 -12.78
N GLU A 497 -23.65 8.34 -12.99
CA GLU A 497 -24.57 8.61 -14.10
C GLU A 497 -24.06 9.85 -14.81
N PHE A 498 -23.72 9.71 -16.09
CA PHE A 498 -23.12 10.78 -16.88
C PHE A 498 -24.14 11.47 -17.78
N THR A 499 -23.86 12.72 -18.15
CA THR A 499 -24.68 13.55 -19.04
C THR A 499 -24.40 13.26 -20.51
#